data_AF-A7SGA6-F1
#
_entry.id   AF-A7SGA6-F1
#
_cell.length_a   1.000
_cell.length_b   1.000
_cell.length_c   1.000
_cell.angle_alpha   90.00
_cell.angle_beta   90.00
_cell.angle_gamma   90.00
#
_symmetry.space_group_name_H-M   'P 1'
#
loop_
_entity.id
_entity.type
_entity.pdbx_description
1 polymer ?
#
loop_
_entity_poly.entity_id
_entity_poly.type
_entity_poly.pdbx_seq_one_letter_code
_entity_poly.pdbx_strand_id
1 'polypeptide(L)'
;GLIGELLRGEADVAIADLTITDARSRVVDFTHPFLHVGMAILVAVYKNRSGWLVRFLEPFSTELWIVAVAAVNIVFVILWIIDKRSPYGHYRRGSSYKERKKFHMIASLWFTWGTIFHIDEVEARPMSNSSRTVTLVFAFGMLTLTNTYTASLAAVLVTEAEVSPVSSAGLRDPRLQNPQPGFKMATVRDTSMEKVFKGSTDPTFARIWRQMKPHAVNSFSDGVQKVING
;
A
#
# COMPACT_ATOMS: atom_id res chain seq x y z
N GLY A 1 -27.49 2.34 38.27
CA GLY A 1 -26.79 3.10 37.21
C GLY A 1 -26.45 4.45 37.78
N LEU A 2 -25.21 4.92 37.62
CA LEU A 2 -24.58 5.96 38.45
C LEU A 2 -25.47 7.20 38.70
N ILE A 3 -26.05 7.80 37.66
CA ILE A 3 -26.93 8.97 37.81
C ILE A 3 -28.15 8.68 38.69
N GLY A 4 -28.74 7.49 38.55
CA GLY A 4 -29.90 7.10 39.34
C GLY A 4 -29.59 6.87 40.82
N GLU A 5 -28.39 6.37 41.14
CA GLU A 5 -27.94 6.19 42.54
C GLU A 5 -27.72 7.54 43.23
N LEU A 6 -27.13 8.51 42.52
CA LEU A 6 -27.01 9.90 43.00
C LEU A 6 -28.38 10.54 43.24
N LEU A 7 -29.33 10.33 42.32
CA LEU A 7 -30.68 10.89 42.44
C LEU A 7 -31.49 10.29 43.59
N ARG A 8 -31.24 9.03 43.95
CA ARG A 8 -31.90 8.37 45.08
C ARG A 8 -31.24 8.65 46.42
N GLY A 9 -30.09 9.35 46.45
CA GLY A 9 -29.31 9.55 47.66
C GLY A 9 -28.65 8.27 48.17
N GLU A 10 -28.46 7.26 47.32
CA GLU A 10 -27.74 6.03 47.66
C GLU A 10 -26.21 6.24 47.60
N ALA A 11 -25.77 7.25 46.84
CA ALA A 11 -24.39 7.68 46.74
C ALA A 11 -24.30 9.21 46.81
N ASP A 12 -23.30 9.73 47.52
CA ASP A 12 -23.10 11.19 47.66
C ASP A 12 -22.31 11.78 46.48
N VAL A 13 -21.37 11.00 45.93
CA VAL A 13 -20.47 11.42 44.83
C VAL A 13 -20.18 10.24 43.92
N ALA A 14 -20.11 10.47 42.61
CA ALA A 14 -19.67 9.48 41.62
C ALA A 14 -18.36 9.92 40.96
N ILE A 15 -17.28 9.16 41.19
CA ILE A 15 -15.97 9.34 40.54
C ILE A 15 -15.82 8.25 39.49
N ALA A 16 -16.08 8.58 38.23
CA ALA A 16 -16.02 7.66 37.11
C ALA A 16 -15.83 8.40 35.78
N ASP A 17 -15.55 7.67 34.71
CA ASP A 17 -15.51 8.18 33.33
C ASP A 17 -16.92 8.52 32.83
N LEU A 18 -17.47 9.62 33.35
CA LEU A 18 -18.83 10.05 33.09
C LEU A 18 -18.84 11.28 32.18
N THR A 19 -19.33 11.10 30.94
CA THR A 19 -19.49 12.22 30.01
C THR A 19 -20.55 13.21 30.51
N ILE A 20 -20.19 14.48 30.59
CA ILE A 20 -21.10 15.60 30.87
C ILE A 20 -22.01 15.78 29.64
N THR A 21 -23.32 15.76 29.85
CA THR A 21 -24.34 15.94 28.81
C THR A 21 -25.47 16.80 29.34
N ASP A 22 -26.15 17.58 28.49
CA ASP A 22 -27.26 18.46 28.91
C ASP A 22 -28.34 17.74 29.74
N ALA A 23 -28.75 16.54 29.31
CA ALA A 23 -29.75 15.76 30.04
C ALA A 23 -29.30 15.31 31.44
N ARG A 24 -27.98 15.16 31.67
CA ARG A 24 -27.41 14.78 32.98
C ARG A 24 -27.19 16.01 33.85
N SER A 25 -26.73 17.12 33.29
CA SER A 25 -26.50 18.37 34.04
C SER A 25 -27.79 19.02 34.56
N ARG A 26 -28.96 18.66 34.01
CA ARG A 26 -30.26 19.08 34.54
C ARG A 26 -30.68 18.38 35.84
N VAL A 27 -30.07 17.24 36.14
CA VAL A 27 -30.48 16.38 37.26
C VAL A 27 -29.38 16.20 38.31
N VAL A 28 -28.12 16.41 37.94
CA VAL A 28 -26.96 16.37 38.85
C VAL A 28 -25.97 17.47 38.50
N ASP A 29 -25.24 17.96 39.49
CA ASP A 29 -24.15 18.94 39.30
C ASP A 29 -22.84 18.25 38.94
N PHE A 30 -22.04 18.88 38.08
CA PHE A 30 -20.72 18.42 37.67
C PHE A 30 -19.64 19.42 38.07
N THR A 31 -18.44 18.90 38.34
CA THR A 31 -17.23 19.72 38.48
C THR A 31 -16.72 20.20 37.12
N HIS A 32 -15.66 21.00 37.12
CA HIS A 32 -15.00 21.39 35.87
C HIS A 32 -14.42 20.15 35.17
N PRO A 33 -14.56 20.04 33.83
CA PRO A 33 -14.00 18.93 33.08
C PRO A 33 -12.49 18.83 33.30
N PHE A 34 -12.01 17.66 33.74
CA PHE A 34 -10.57 17.42 33.91
C PHE A 34 -9.93 16.80 32.65
N LEU A 35 -10.74 16.26 31.73
CA LEU A 35 -10.29 15.61 30.49
C LEU A 35 -11.20 16.01 29.33
N HIS A 36 -10.60 16.48 28.24
CA HIS A 36 -11.31 16.76 26.99
C HIS A 36 -11.17 15.57 26.04
N VAL A 37 -12.27 14.86 25.79
CA VAL A 37 -12.32 13.71 24.86
C VAL A 37 -13.31 14.00 23.74
N GLY A 38 -12.89 13.71 22.50
CA GLY A 38 -13.73 13.82 21.31
C GLY A 38 -14.33 12.47 20.86
N MET A 39 -15.06 12.50 19.75
CA MET A 39 -15.49 11.28 19.07
C MET A 39 -14.33 10.73 18.23
N ALA A 40 -14.08 9.43 18.35
CA ALA A 40 -13.13 8.71 17.52
C ALA A 40 -13.82 7.52 16.84
N ILE A 41 -13.32 7.15 15.66
CA ILE A 41 -13.79 5.97 14.93
C ILE A 41 -12.72 4.89 15.05
N LEU A 42 -13.13 3.71 15.49
CA LEU A 42 -12.26 2.53 15.52
C LEU A 42 -12.52 1.69 14.26
N VAL A 43 -11.46 1.38 13.51
CA VAL A 43 -11.55 0.48 12.35
C VAL A 43 -10.41 -0.53 12.35
N ALA A 44 -10.67 -1.73 11.86
CA ALA A 44 -9.65 -2.73 11.64
C ALA A 44 -8.79 -2.37 10.43
N VAL A 45 -7.47 -2.38 10.63
CA VAL A 45 -6.49 -2.24 9.55
C VAL A 45 -6.21 -3.62 9.00
N TYR A 46 -6.73 -3.91 7.81
CA TYR A 46 -6.41 -5.13 7.09
C TYR A 46 -5.08 -4.96 6.36
N LYS A 47 -4.03 -5.65 6.84
CA LYS A 47 -2.80 -5.80 6.05
C LYS A 47 -3.05 -6.82 4.97
N ASN A 48 -3.17 -6.36 3.72
CA ASN A 48 -3.27 -7.27 2.59
C ASN A 48 -1.93 -8.02 2.47
N ARG A 49 -1.90 -9.27 2.95
CA ARG A 49 -0.71 -10.13 2.91
C ARG A 49 -0.59 -10.74 1.51
N SER A 50 -0.39 -9.92 0.49
CA SER A 50 0.17 -10.42 -0.77
C SER A 50 1.56 -11.02 -0.48
N GLY A 51 1.85 -12.17 -1.11
CA GLY A 51 3.17 -12.79 -0.99
C GLY A 51 4.26 -11.85 -1.51
N TRP A 52 5.46 -11.93 -0.93
CA TRP A 52 6.59 -11.05 -1.26
C TRP A 52 6.94 -11.03 -2.76
N LEU A 53 6.73 -12.14 -3.47
CA LEU A 53 6.93 -12.25 -4.92
C LEU A 53 5.96 -11.40 -5.74
N VAL A 54 4.69 -11.35 -5.32
CA VAL A 54 3.66 -10.55 -6.01
C VAL A 54 3.95 -9.08 -5.82
N ARG A 55 4.39 -8.68 -4.62
CA ARG A 55 4.81 -7.31 -4.30
C ARG A 55 6.02 -6.84 -5.09
N PHE A 56 6.96 -7.75 -5.38
CA PHE A 56 8.10 -7.43 -6.22
C PHE A 56 7.66 -7.13 -7.65
N LEU A 57 6.70 -7.87 -8.21
CA LEU A 57 6.25 -7.65 -9.59
C LEU A 57 5.25 -6.49 -9.76
N GLU A 58 4.62 -6.05 -8.67
CA GLU A 58 3.59 -5.00 -8.62
C GLU A 58 3.97 -3.63 -9.23
N PRO A 59 5.22 -3.12 -9.12
CA PRO A 59 5.56 -1.79 -9.63
C PRO A 59 5.41 -1.64 -11.14
N PHE A 60 5.51 -2.73 -11.89
CA PHE A 60 5.37 -2.76 -13.35
C PHE A 60 4.14 -3.56 -13.76
N SER A 61 3.36 -3.01 -14.69
CA SER A 61 2.24 -3.74 -15.28
C SER A 61 2.73 -4.97 -16.05
N THR A 62 1.87 -5.98 -16.18
CA THR A 62 2.17 -7.19 -16.96
C THR A 62 2.58 -6.85 -18.39
N GLU A 63 2.00 -5.81 -18.98
CA GLU A 63 2.35 -5.31 -20.31
C GLU A 63 3.82 -4.82 -20.38
N LEU A 64 4.26 -4.04 -19.39
CA LEU A 64 5.64 -3.54 -19.32
C LEU A 64 6.65 -4.69 -19.15
N TRP A 65 6.31 -5.70 -18.35
CA TRP A 65 7.14 -6.91 -18.22
C TRP A 65 7.30 -7.66 -19.55
N ILE A 66 6.22 -7.83 -20.30
CA ILE A 66 6.26 -8.47 -21.62
C ILE A 66 7.12 -7.66 -22.58
N VAL A 67 6.95 -6.33 -22.61
CA VAL A 67 7.75 -5.44 -23.47
C VAL A 67 9.23 -5.48 -23.08
N ALA A 68 9.56 -5.50 -21.80
CA ALA A 68 10.94 -5.58 -21.32
C ALA A 68 11.61 -6.88 -21.77
N VAL A 69 10.94 -8.03 -21.57
CA VAL A 69 11.45 -9.33 -22.02
C VAL A 69 11.58 -9.37 -23.55
N ALA A 70 10.60 -8.84 -24.29
CA ALA A 70 10.67 -8.75 -25.75
C ALA A 70 11.85 -7.89 -26.22
N ALA A 71 12.08 -6.72 -25.60
CA ALA A 71 13.18 -5.82 -25.93
C ALA A 71 14.56 -6.49 -25.71
N VAL A 72 14.74 -7.24 -24.61
CA VAL A 72 15.95 -8.03 -24.35
C VAL A 72 16.20 -9.04 -25.47
N ASN A 73 15.16 -9.78 -25.87
CA ASN A 73 15.26 -10.77 -26.94
C ASN A 73 15.59 -10.14 -28.30
N ILE A 74 14.99 -8.99 -28.62
CA ILE A 74 15.28 -8.25 -29.86
C ILE A 74 16.75 -7.81 -29.89
N VAL A 75 17.25 -7.22 -28.80
CA VAL A 75 18.65 -6.76 -28.74
C VAL A 75 19.63 -7.92 -28.79
N PHE A 76 19.30 -9.04 -28.13
CA PHE A 76 20.06 -10.28 -28.26
C PHE A 76 20.18 -10.72 -29.73
N VAL A 77 19.07 -10.76 -30.49
CA VAL A 77 19.08 -11.13 -31.91
C VAL A 77 19.90 -10.14 -32.74
N ILE A 78 19.78 -8.82 -32.48
CA ILE A 78 20.55 -7.79 -33.19
C ILE A 78 22.05 -7.97 -32.95
N LEU A 79 22.48 -8.16 -31.70
CA LEU A 79 23.88 -8.39 -31.36
C LEU A 79 24.42 -9.66 -32.02
N TRP A 80 23.62 -10.73 -32.04
CA TRP A 80 23.99 -11.98 -32.71
C TRP A 80 24.16 -11.79 -34.23
N ILE A 81 23.25 -11.07 -34.90
CA ILE A 81 23.36 -10.78 -36.34
C ILE A 81 24.59 -9.93 -36.64
N ILE A 82 24.86 -8.90 -35.84
CA ILE A 82 26.02 -8.01 -36.02
C ILE A 82 27.31 -8.82 -35.87
N ASP A 83 27.40 -9.70 -34.88
CA ASP A 83 28.59 -10.54 -34.69
C ASP A 83 28.76 -11.55 -35.83
N LYS A 84 27.66 -12.17 -36.28
CA LYS A 84 27.68 -13.14 -37.40
C LYS A 84 28.07 -12.52 -38.74
N ARG A 85 27.67 -11.26 -38.98
CA ARG A 85 27.92 -10.54 -40.24
C ARG A 85 29.20 -9.70 -40.22
N SER A 86 29.81 -9.47 -39.05
CA SER A 86 31.01 -8.66 -38.92
C SER A 86 32.27 -9.45 -39.31
N PRO A 87 33.05 -9.02 -40.33
CA PRO A 87 34.32 -9.64 -40.70
C PRO A 87 35.38 -9.59 -39.59
N TYR A 88 35.23 -8.65 -38.64
CA TYR A 88 36.19 -8.40 -37.56
C TYR A 88 36.06 -9.35 -36.37
N GLY A 89 34.92 -10.05 -36.22
CA GLY A 89 34.69 -11.01 -35.13
C GLY A 89 35.14 -12.44 -35.47
N HIS A 90 35.00 -12.85 -36.73
CA HIS A 90 35.28 -14.22 -37.18
C HIS A 90 36.62 -14.38 -37.93
N TYR A 91 37.19 -13.31 -38.47
CA TYR A 91 38.28 -13.39 -39.46
C TYR A 91 39.51 -12.56 -39.08
N ARG A 92 40.02 -12.70 -37.86
CA ARG A 92 41.41 -12.29 -37.56
C ARG A 92 42.33 -13.51 -37.63
N ARG A 93 42.64 -13.91 -38.86
CA ARG A 93 43.69 -14.89 -39.19
C ARG A 93 45.02 -14.15 -39.16
N GLY A 94 45.69 -14.11 -38.00
CA GLY A 94 47.02 -13.49 -37.92
C GLY A 94 47.47 -13.19 -36.50
N SER A 95 48.34 -14.08 -35.99
CA SER A 95 49.38 -13.89 -34.97
C SER A 95 49.05 -13.23 -33.63
N SER A 96 49.27 -14.01 -32.56
CA SER A 96 49.61 -13.59 -31.19
C SER A 96 48.63 -12.68 -30.44
N TYR A 97 47.60 -13.28 -29.85
CA TYR A 97 47.22 -12.98 -28.46
C TYR A 97 46.30 -14.09 -27.93
N LYS A 98 46.70 -14.70 -26.80
CA LYS A 98 46.01 -15.69 -25.95
C LYS A 98 44.51 -15.93 -26.25
N GLU A 99 44.13 -17.19 -26.39
CA GLU A 99 42.78 -17.78 -26.30
C GLU A 99 41.65 -16.84 -25.81
N ARG A 100 41.17 -15.94 -26.68
CA ARG A 100 39.94 -15.19 -26.42
C ARG A 100 38.81 -15.94 -27.09
N LYS A 101 37.93 -16.53 -26.27
CA LYS A 101 36.82 -17.39 -26.69
C LYS A 101 35.95 -16.67 -27.73
N LYS A 102 35.60 -17.40 -28.81
CA LYS A 102 34.69 -16.94 -29.86
C LYS A 102 33.35 -16.53 -29.25
N PHE A 103 32.74 -15.47 -29.75
CA PHE A 103 31.34 -15.13 -29.41
C PHE A 103 30.43 -16.24 -29.95
N HIS A 104 30.00 -17.15 -29.09
CA HIS A 104 28.96 -18.12 -29.38
C HIS A 104 27.58 -17.55 -28.98
N MET A 105 26.47 -18.07 -29.52
CA MET A 105 25.10 -17.58 -29.19
C MET A 105 24.84 -17.48 -27.69
N ILE A 106 25.30 -18.47 -26.91
CA ILE A 106 25.19 -18.48 -25.45
C ILE A 106 26.02 -17.36 -24.80
N ALA A 107 27.19 -17.03 -25.34
CA ALA A 107 28.02 -15.94 -24.82
C ALA A 107 27.37 -14.56 -25.07
N SER A 108 26.69 -14.36 -26.21
CA SER A 108 25.91 -13.14 -26.45
C SER A 108 24.67 -13.03 -25.56
N LEU A 109 24.02 -14.15 -25.25
CA LEU A 109 22.89 -14.17 -24.33
C LEU A 109 23.34 -13.81 -22.91
N TRP A 110 24.42 -14.43 -22.44
CA TRP A 110 25.03 -14.13 -21.14
C TRP A 110 25.53 -12.68 -21.07
N PHE A 111 26.13 -12.16 -22.14
CA PHE A 111 26.55 -10.76 -22.23
C PHE A 111 25.37 -9.78 -22.15
N THR A 112 24.26 -10.10 -22.83
CA THR A 112 23.05 -9.25 -22.81
C THR A 112 22.45 -9.22 -21.41
N TRP A 113 22.35 -10.37 -20.73
CA TRP A 113 21.90 -10.46 -19.34
C TRP A 113 22.87 -9.78 -18.36
N GLY A 114 24.18 -9.95 -18.54
CA GLY A 114 25.20 -9.28 -17.74
C GLY A 114 25.15 -7.76 -17.87
N THR A 115 24.81 -7.24 -19.06
CA THR A 115 24.63 -5.80 -19.29
C THR A 115 23.40 -5.26 -18.55
N ILE A 116 22.32 -6.04 -18.43
CA ILE A 116 21.10 -5.63 -17.69
C ILE A 116 21.39 -5.50 -16.19
N PHE A 117 22.15 -6.45 -15.63
CA PHE A 117 22.44 -6.50 -14.19
C PHE A 117 23.74 -5.80 -13.78
N HIS A 118 24.39 -5.07 -14.69
CA HIS A 118 25.67 -4.41 -14.44
C HIS A 118 26.74 -5.37 -13.90
N ILE A 119 26.82 -6.56 -14.46
CA ILE A 119 27.86 -7.55 -14.12
C ILE A 119 29.11 -7.24 -14.95
N ASP A 120 30.18 -6.78 -14.30
CA ASP A 120 31.43 -6.35 -14.96
C ASP A 120 32.25 -7.51 -15.58
N GLU A 121 32.04 -8.74 -15.10
CA GLU A 121 32.78 -9.94 -15.50
C GLU A 121 32.15 -10.69 -16.67
N VAL A 122 31.95 -10.02 -17.80
CA VAL A 122 31.61 -10.75 -19.03
C VAL A 122 32.86 -11.16 -19.80
N GLU A 123 33.13 -12.47 -19.83
CA GLU A 123 34.28 -13.10 -20.52
C GLU A 123 34.37 -12.75 -22.01
N ALA A 124 33.25 -12.44 -22.65
CA ALA A 124 33.17 -12.15 -24.08
C ALA A 124 32.57 -10.75 -24.30
N ARG A 125 33.40 -9.79 -24.75
CA ARG A 125 32.99 -8.43 -25.10
C ARG A 125 32.94 -8.23 -26.62
N PRO A 126 31.91 -7.54 -27.18
CA PRO A 126 31.79 -7.37 -28.62
C PRO A 126 32.94 -6.52 -29.19
N MET A 127 33.53 -6.99 -30.28
CA MET A 127 34.71 -6.36 -30.89
C MET A 127 34.37 -5.30 -31.94
N SER A 128 33.18 -5.36 -32.56
CA SER A 128 32.75 -4.43 -33.61
C SER A 128 32.31 -3.07 -33.05
N ASN A 129 32.71 -1.98 -33.69
CA ASN A 129 32.29 -0.62 -33.32
C ASN A 129 30.76 -0.48 -33.34
N SER A 130 30.07 -1.07 -34.32
CA SER A 130 28.60 -1.05 -34.40
C SER A 130 27.95 -1.78 -33.24
N SER A 131 28.51 -2.91 -32.81
CA SER A 131 28.00 -3.66 -31.68
C SER A 131 28.18 -2.90 -30.36
N ARG A 132 29.28 -2.16 -30.21
CA ARG A 132 29.52 -1.32 -29.02
C ARG A 132 28.52 -0.20 -28.90
N THR A 133 28.17 0.47 -30.00
CA THR A 133 27.15 1.51 -30.00
C THR A 133 25.78 0.94 -29.60
N VAL A 134 25.40 -0.21 -30.16
CA VAL A 134 24.14 -0.89 -29.81
C VAL A 134 24.12 -1.27 -28.33
N THR A 135 25.20 -1.86 -27.81
CA THR A 135 25.31 -2.19 -26.39
C THR A 135 25.24 -0.95 -25.50
N LEU A 136 25.88 0.17 -25.89
CA LEU A 136 25.86 1.40 -25.09
C LEU A 136 24.45 2.01 -25.01
N VAL A 137 23.73 2.06 -26.12
CA VAL A 137 22.34 2.54 -26.15
C VAL A 137 21.43 1.61 -25.34
N PHE A 138 21.62 0.30 -25.47
CA PHE A 138 20.87 -0.69 -24.69
C PHE A 138 21.14 -0.59 -23.19
N ALA A 139 22.41 -0.47 -22.80
CA ALA A 139 22.84 -0.31 -21.41
C ALA A 139 22.23 0.94 -20.78
N PHE A 140 22.23 2.07 -21.51
CA PHE A 140 21.59 3.30 -21.05
C PHE A 140 20.08 3.13 -20.83
N GLY A 141 19.39 2.45 -21.76
CA GLY A 141 17.97 2.15 -21.64
C GLY A 141 17.64 1.24 -20.45
N MET A 142 18.42 0.18 -20.25
CA MET A 142 18.24 -0.77 -19.13
C MET A 142 18.59 -0.16 -17.77
N LEU A 143 19.60 0.71 -17.72
CA LEU A 143 19.92 1.48 -16.52
C LEU A 143 18.74 2.36 -16.11
N THR A 144 18.13 3.06 -17.08
CA THR A 144 16.95 3.90 -16.83
C THR A 144 15.77 3.06 -16.36
N LEU A 145 15.49 1.93 -17.03
CA LEU A 145 14.43 1.00 -16.64
C LEU A 145 14.61 0.49 -15.19
N THR A 146 15.82 0.07 -14.83
CA THR A 146 16.13 -0.47 -13.50
C THR A 146 16.03 0.59 -12.41
N ASN A 147 16.45 1.82 -12.70
CA ASN A 147 16.29 2.96 -11.80
C ASN A 147 14.82 3.32 -11.59
N THR A 148 14.02 3.36 -12.66
CA THR A 148 12.57 3.60 -12.57
C THR A 148 11.87 2.48 -11.81
N TYR A 149 12.26 1.22 -12.03
CA TYR A 149 11.74 0.08 -11.28
C TYR A 149 12.04 0.22 -9.78
N THR A 150 13.29 0.51 -9.42
CA THR A 150 13.71 0.68 -8.02
C THR A 150 12.97 1.83 -7.35
N ALA A 151 12.80 2.95 -8.06
CA ALA A 151 12.05 4.11 -7.57
C ALA A 151 10.56 3.78 -7.36
N SER A 152 9.95 3.06 -8.31
CA SER A 152 8.53 2.67 -8.23
C SER A 152 8.29 1.64 -7.13
N LEU A 153 9.21 0.68 -6.96
CA LEU A 153 9.19 -0.29 -5.87
C LEU A 153 9.31 0.40 -4.51
N ALA A 154 10.24 1.35 -4.37
CA ALA A 154 10.39 2.13 -3.14
C ALA A 154 9.13 2.94 -2.82
N ALA A 155 8.50 3.54 -3.84
CA ALA A 155 7.24 4.26 -3.67
C ALA A 155 6.13 3.33 -3.15
N VAL A 156 5.95 2.15 -3.75
CA VAL A 156 4.96 1.15 -3.30
C VAL A 156 5.21 0.77 -1.84
N LEU A 157 6.46 0.44 -1.49
CA LEU A 157 6.84 0.03 -0.13
C LEU A 157 6.59 1.13 0.93
N VAL A 158 6.73 2.40 0.56
CA VAL A 158 6.45 3.53 1.47
C VAL A 158 4.94 3.80 1.57
N THR A 159 4.20 3.67 0.48
CA THR A 159 2.75 3.95 0.46
C THR A 159 1.88 2.89 1.14
N GLU A 160 2.41 1.68 1.39
CA GLU A 160 1.66 0.59 2.04
C GLU A 160 1.31 0.85 3.53
N ALA A 161 1.76 1.95 4.14
CA ALA A 161 1.60 2.14 5.57
C ALA A 161 0.18 2.48 6.05
N GLU A 162 -0.68 3.16 5.27
CA GLU A 162 -1.91 3.74 5.83
C GLU A 162 -3.08 3.86 4.84
N VAL A 163 -3.64 2.74 4.38
CA VAL A 163 -5.02 2.80 3.86
C VAL A 163 -5.97 2.79 5.05
N SER A 164 -6.03 3.92 5.76
CA SER A 164 -7.11 4.14 6.72
C SER A 164 -8.42 4.16 5.93
N PRO A 165 -9.36 3.25 6.21
CA PRO A 165 -10.61 3.16 5.46
C PRO A 165 -11.52 4.39 5.65
N VAL A 166 -11.18 5.26 6.61
CA VAL A 166 -11.85 6.52 6.90
C VAL A 166 -10.91 7.66 6.53
N SER A 167 -11.38 8.57 5.67
CA SER A 167 -10.65 9.76 5.26
C SER A 167 -10.42 10.72 6.44
N SER A 168 -9.49 11.67 6.28
CA SER A 168 -9.22 12.77 7.23
C SER A 168 -10.44 13.65 7.53
N ALA A 169 -11.51 13.53 6.73
CA ALA A 169 -12.82 14.15 6.98
C ALA A 169 -13.63 13.49 8.12
N GLY A 170 -13.16 12.37 8.68
CA GLY A 170 -13.78 11.68 9.80
C GLY A 170 -15.24 11.31 9.52
N LEU A 171 -16.15 11.67 10.43
CA LEU A 171 -17.60 11.40 10.34
C LEU A 171 -18.30 12.04 9.14
N ARG A 172 -17.68 13.04 8.48
CA ARG A 172 -18.26 13.70 7.30
C ARG A 172 -17.84 13.05 5.98
N ASP A 173 -17.01 12.02 6.03
CA ASP A 173 -16.61 11.27 4.84
C ASP A 173 -17.85 10.77 4.07
N PRO A 174 -17.99 11.08 2.77
CA PRO A 174 -19.07 10.57 1.93
C PRO A 174 -19.20 9.04 1.97
N ARG A 175 -18.10 8.32 2.21
CA ARG A 175 -18.10 6.85 2.32
C ARG A 175 -18.81 6.34 3.57
N LEU A 176 -18.79 7.11 4.66
CA LEU A 176 -19.56 6.80 5.88
C LEU A 176 -21.03 7.18 5.73
N GLN A 177 -21.34 8.20 4.93
CA GLN A 177 -22.73 8.59 4.68
C GLN A 177 -23.44 7.64 3.72
N ASN A 178 -22.72 7.16 2.71
CA ASN A 178 -23.21 6.20 1.73
C ASN A 178 -22.26 4.99 1.67
N PRO A 179 -22.37 4.06 2.64
CA PRO A 179 -21.49 2.91 2.72
C PRO A 179 -21.69 1.99 1.52
N GLN A 180 -20.59 1.47 1.00
CA GLN A 180 -20.65 0.38 0.02
C GLN A 180 -21.26 -0.87 0.67
N PRO A 181 -21.96 -1.74 -0.09
CA PRO A 181 -22.51 -2.97 0.43
C PRO A 181 -21.41 -3.81 1.08
N GLY A 182 -21.49 -3.99 2.41
CA GLY A 182 -20.47 -4.67 3.22
C GLY A 182 -19.85 -3.79 4.32
N PHE A 183 -19.88 -2.47 4.21
CA PHE A 183 -19.36 -1.57 5.25
C PHE A 183 -20.41 -1.37 6.36
N LYS A 184 -20.16 -1.97 7.52
CA LYS A 184 -21.05 -1.90 8.69
C LYS A 184 -20.48 -0.93 9.72
N MET A 185 -21.37 -0.17 10.33
CA MET A 185 -21.04 0.74 11.44
C MET A 185 -21.90 0.40 12.63
N ALA A 186 -21.35 0.57 13.83
CA ALA A 186 -22.05 0.31 15.07
C ALA A 186 -21.61 1.29 16.16
N THR A 187 -22.50 1.49 17.13
CA THR A 187 -22.19 2.16 18.39
C THR A 187 -22.66 1.29 19.55
N VAL A 188 -22.16 1.57 20.75
CA VAL A 188 -22.56 0.86 21.97
C VAL A 188 -23.89 1.41 22.47
N ARG A 189 -24.82 0.52 22.84
CA ARG A 189 -26.14 0.87 23.36
C ARG A 189 -26.08 1.57 24.72
N ASP A 190 -27.07 2.42 24.97
CA ASP A 190 -27.28 3.20 26.20
C ASP A 190 -26.13 4.16 26.55
N THR A 191 -25.28 4.48 25.57
CA THR A 191 -24.16 5.41 25.75
C THR A 191 -24.54 6.85 25.43
N SER A 192 -23.71 7.80 25.90
CA SER A 192 -23.80 9.21 25.51
C SER A 192 -23.64 9.36 23.99
N MET A 193 -22.79 8.55 23.35
CA MET A 193 -22.57 8.56 21.89
C MET A 193 -23.82 8.18 21.11
N GLU A 194 -24.53 7.11 21.50
CA GLU A 194 -25.80 6.75 20.88
C GLU A 194 -26.81 7.91 20.94
N LYS A 195 -26.90 8.57 22.10
CA LYS A 195 -27.81 9.71 22.29
C LYS A 195 -27.46 10.91 21.42
N VAL A 196 -26.17 11.17 21.17
CA VAL A 196 -25.72 12.23 20.24
C VAL A 196 -26.25 11.96 18.83
N PHE A 197 -26.08 10.74 18.31
CA PHE A 197 -26.57 10.40 16.97
C PHE A 197 -28.09 10.37 16.87
N LYS A 198 -28.77 9.94 17.95
CA LYS A 198 -30.24 9.90 18.03
C LYS A 198 -30.87 11.30 18.14
N GLY A 199 -30.21 12.22 18.86
CA GLY A 199 -30.71 13.57 19.13
C GLY A 199 -30.18 14.65 18.20
N SER A 200 -29.25 14.33 17.28
CA SER A 200 -28.68 15.32 16.37
C SER A 200 -29.67 15.76 15.30
N THR A 201 -29.70 17.08 15.05
CA THR A 201 -30.41 17.71 13.94
C THR A 201 -29.63 17.71 12.63
N ASP A 202 -28.33 17.37 12.65
CA ASP A 202 -27.51 17.32 11.44
C ASP A 202 -27.95 16.14 10.55
N PRO A 203 -28.36 16.38 9.29
CA PRO A 203 -28.79 15.32 8.37
C PRO A 203 -27.71 14.25 8.16
N THR A 204 -26.44 14.60 8.31
CA THR A 204 -25.30 13.69 8.22
C THR A 204 -25.35 12.65 9.35
N PHE A 205 -25.48 13.10 10.59
CA PHE A 205 -25.56 12.21 11.76
C PHE A 205 -26.84 11.39 11.76
N ALA A 206 -27.95 11.95 11.32
CA ALA A 206 -29.21 11.21 11.16
C ALA A 206 -29.15 10.11 10.09
N ARG A 207 -28.33 10.29 9.03
CA ARG A 207 -28.07 9.25 8.03
C ARG A 207 -27.21 8.12 8.61
N ILE A 208 -26.11 8.47 9.26
CA ILE A 208 -25.20 7.49 9.89
C ILE A 208 -25.95 6.71 10.97
N TRP A 209 -26.78 7.38 11.78
CA TRP A 209 -27.61 6.73 12.80
C TRP A 209 -28.53 5.64 12.24
N ARG A 210 -29.20 5.90 11.10
CA ARG A 210 -30.09 4.92 10.46
C ARG A 210 -29.36 3.65 10.06
N GLN A 211 -28.08 3.76 9.69
CA GLN A 211 -27.24 2.62 9.32
C GLN A 211 -26.65 1.91 10.54
N MET A 212 -26.33 2.65 11.61
CA MET A 212 -25.79 2.07 12.86
C MET A 212 -26.86 1.37 13.71
N LYS A 213 -28.09 1.86 13.69
CA LYS A 213 -29.22 1.35 14.49
C LYS A 213 -29.38 -0.19 14.47
N PRO A 214 -29.37 -0.89 13.33
CA PRO A 214 -29.50 -2.34 13.30
C PRO A 214 -28.30 -3.11 13.85
N HIS A 215 -27.10 -2.49 13.88
CA HIS A 215 -25.85 -3.15 14.25
C HIS A 215 -25.32 -2.74 15.63
N ALA A 216 -26.11 -2.00 16.43
CA ALA A 216 -25.70 -1.53 17.75
C ALA A 216 -25.34 -2.68 18.70
N VAL A 217 -24.19 -2.56 19.37
CA VAL A 217 -23.60 -3.56 20.27
C VAL A 217 -23.90 -3.26 21.73
N ASN A 218 -23.96 -4.28 22.59
CA ASN A 218 -24.32 -4.10 24.01
C ASN A 218 -23.11 -3.71 24.88
N SER A 219 -21.89 -4.10 24.48
CA SER A 219 -20.66 -3.87 25.25
C SER A 219 -19.55 -3.35 24.34
N PHE A 220 -18.64 -2.58 24.92
CA PHE A 220 -17.43 -2.12 24.23
C PHE A 220 -16.54 -3.29 23.78
N SER A 221 -16.38 -4.32 24.63
CA SER A 221 -15.58 -5.51 24.30
C SER A 221 -16.12 -6.29 23.10
N ASP A 222 -17.45 -6.47 23.03
CA ASP A 222 -18.14 -7.08 21.88
C ASP A 222 -17.95 -6.24 20.61
N GLY A 223 -17.99 -4.91 20.74
CA GLY A 223 -17.68 -3.99 19.64
C GLY A 223 -16.26 -4.18 19.09
N VAL A 224 -15.26 -4.23 19.97
CA VAL A 224 -13.86 -4.45 19.57
C VAL A 224 -13.69 -5.80 18.88
N GLN A 225 -14.29 -6.86 19.42
CA GLN A 225 -14.15 -8.20 18.85
C GLN A 225 -14.81 -8.33 17.48
N LYS A 226 -15.94 -7.64 17.26
CA LYS A 226 -16.56 -7.53 15.93
C LYS A 226 -15.69 -6.77 14.94
N VAL A 227 -15.07 -5.67 15.35
CA VAL A 227 -14.14 -4.94 14.46
C VAL A 227 -12.97 -5.83 14.05
N ILE A 228 -12.42 -6.63 14.97
CA ILE A 228 -11.31 -7.57 14.67
C ILE A 228 -11.75 -8.68 13.71
N ASN A 229 -12.96 -9.20 13.86
CA ASN A 229 -13.45 -10.35 13.10
C ASN A 229 -14.06 -9.97 11.73
N GLY A 230 -14.39 -8.70 11.49
CA GLY A 230 -15.05 -8.20 10.27
C GLY A 230 -16.58 -8.34 10.29
#